data_AF-A0A3M1LGT0-F1
#
_entry.id   AF-A0A3M1LGT0-F1
#
_cell.length_a   1.000
_cell.length_b   1.000
_cell.length_c   1.000
_cell.angle_alpha   90.00
_cell.angle_beta   90.00
_cell.angle_gamma   90.00
#
_symmetry.space_group_name_H-M   'P 1'
#
loop_
_entity.id
_entity.type
_entity.pdbx_description
1 polymer ?
#
loop_
_entity_poly.entity_id
_entity_poly.type
_entity_poly.pdbx_seq_one_letter_code
_entity_poly.pdbx_strand_id
1 'polypeptide(L)'
;MSGQGQETSNGREQERQRLRRRMAIQRQVELRMNQIIRRMTQLVDVETKVAESRMEKHQIKTLLGVALETSSVEVIKHYILYQVGRDVAGTNWRHNGFGRKLVKALDRLRQDAKRITQQVHRELRLEEPNEEEVEETWLLLTRAYLGHLHRYFYFRKEEALWPSATSG
;
A
#
# COMPACT_ATOMS: atom_id res chain seq x y z
N MET A 1 -17.78 11.60 -47.70
CA MET A 1 -18.05 11.91 -46.29
C MET A 1 -17.82 10.64 -45.45
N SER A 2 -16.56 10.24 -45.23
CA SER A 2 -16.23 8.91 -44.68
C SER A 2 -15.20 8.93 -43.54
N GLY A 3 -15.09 10.05 -42.80
CA GLY A 3 -14.08 10.22 -41.74
C GLY A 3 -14.55 9.98 -40.30
N GLN A 4 -15.86 10.08 -40.01
CA GLN A 4 -16.35 10.11 -38.61
C GLN A 4 -16.52 8.73 -37.95
N GLY A 5 -16.47 7.63 -38.72
CA GLY A 5 -16.67 6.27 -38.20
C GLY A 5 -15.42 5.56 -37.67
N GLN A 6 -14.22 5.97 -38.09
CA GLN A 6 -12.96 5.30 -37.71
C GLN A 6 -12.37 5.82 -36.40
N GLU A 7 -12.48 7.11 -36.11
CA GLU A 7 -11.98 7.73 -34.86
C GLU A 7 -12.74 7.23 -33.61
N THR A 8 -14.04 7.02 -33.73
CA THR A 8 -14.90 6.55 -32.63
C THR A 8 -14.69 5.07 -32.29
N SER A 9 -14.26 4.26 -33.27
CA SER A 9 -13.96 2.83 -33.08
C SER A 9 -12.62 2.62 -32.38
N ASN A 10 -11.59 3.40 -32.75
CA ASN A 10 -10.27 3.34 -32.14
C ASN A 10 -10.29 3.76 -30.65
N GLY A 11 -11.01 4.85 -30.32
CA GLY A 11 -11.14 5.31 -28.93
C GLY A 11 -11.82 4.30 -28.00
N ARG A 12 -12.87 3.62 -28.48
CA ARG A 12 -13.58 2.59 -27.70
C ARG A 12 -12.72 1.34 -27.45
N GLU A 13 -11.92 0.93 -28.43
CA GLU A 13 -11.03 -0.23 -28.26
C GLU A 13 -9.88 0.10 -27.29
N GLN A 14 -9.30 1.29 -27.38
CA GLN A 14 -8.30 1.76 -26.41
C GLN A 14 -8.86 1.84 -24.97
N GLU A 15 -10.07 2.37 -24.80
CA GLU A 15 -10.74 2.41 -23.50
C GLU A 15 -11.00 1.00 -22.95
N ARG A 16 -11.47 0.08 -23.79
CA ARG A 16 -11.69 -1.32 -23.42
C ARG A 16 -10.40 -2.02 -22.99
N GLN A 17 -9.29 -1.78 -23.71
CA GLN A 17 -7.99 -2.32 -23.34
C GLN A 17 -7.49 -1.73 -22.02
N ARG A 18 -7.65 -0.42 -21.80
CA ARG A 18 -7.32 0.23 -20.53
C ARG A 18 -8.12 -0.34 -19.37
N LEU A 19 -9.42 -0.55 -19.54
CA LEU A 19 -10.29 -1.15 -18.52
C LEU A 19 -9.89 -2.59 -18.20
N ARG A 20 -9.66 -3.43 -19.23
CA ARG A 20 -9.20 -4.82 -19.05
C ARG A 20 -7.90 -4.88 -18.27
N ARG A 21 -6.94 -4.01 -18.62
CA ARG A 21 -5.64 -3.93 -17.93
C ARG A 21 -5.80 -3.51 -16.47
N ARG A 22 -6.61 -2.49 -16.19
CA ARG A 22 -6.90 -2.04 -14.83
C ARG A 22 -7.55 -3.13 -13.99
N MET A 23 -8.51 -3.87 -14.54
CA MET A 23 -9.14 -5.01 -13.86
C MET A 23 -8.16 -6.16 -13.60
N ALA A 24 -7.27 -6.45 -14.56
CA ALA A 24 -6.24 -7.47 -14.39
C ALA A 24 -5.25 -7.09 -13.28
N ILE A 25 -4.77 -5.84 -13.24
CA ILE A 25 -3.93 -5.34 -12.15
C ILE A 25 -4.65 -5.45 -10.81
N GLN A 26 -5.89 -4.98 -10.73
CA GLN A 26 -6.69 -5.05 -9.50
C GLN A 26 -6.84 -6.49 -8.98
N ARG A 27 -7.14 -7.45 -9.86
CA ARG A 27 -7.20 -8.86 -9.53
C ARG A 27 -5.86 -9.39 -9.00
N GLN A 28 -4.75 -9.01 -9.63
CA GLN A 28 -3.42 -9.43 -9.21
C GLN A 28 -3.01 -8.84 -7.85
N VAL A 29 -3.49 -7.64 -7.52
CA VAL A 29 -3.34 -7.03 -6.18
C VAL A 29 -4.14 -7.82 -5.14
N GLU A 30 -5.40 -8.16 -5.45
CA GLU A 30 -6.28 -8.93 -4.56
C GLU A 30 -5.72 -10.33 -4.26
N LEU A 31 -5.19 -11.03 -5.26
CA LEU A 31 -4.55 -12.34 -5.08
C LEU A 31 -3.33 -12.28 -4.14
N ARG A 32 -2.69 -11.12 -4.02
CA ARG A 32 -1.53 -10.90 -3.15
C ARG A 32 -1.91 -10.36 -1.77
N MET A 33 -3.19 -10.10 -1.52
CA MET A 33 -3.66 -9.46 -0.28
C MET A 33 -3.26 -10.24 0.97
N ASN A 34 -3.40 -11.57 0.96
CA ASN A 34 -2.99 -12.42 2.09
C ASN A 34 -1.48 -12.33 2.38
N GLN A 35 -0.66 -12.11 1.36
CA GLN A 35 0.78 -11.91 1.56
C GLN A 35 1.07 -10.51 2.12
N ILE A 36 0.38 -9.48 1.62
CA ILE A 36 0.48 -8.10 2.12
C ILE A 36 0.11 -8.05 3.61
N ILE A 37 -1.03 -8.63 3.99
CA ILE A 37 -1.50 -8.68 5.38
C ILE A 37 -0.47 -9.39 6.25
N ARG A 38 0.02 -10.57 5.86
CA ARG A 38 1.04 -11.30 6.64
C ARG A 38 2.34 -10.52 6.85
N ARG A 39 2.85 -9.84 5.81
CA ARG A 39 4.05 -8.99 5.95
C ARG A 39 3.78 -7.79 6.86
N MET A 40 2.58 -7.21 6.79
CA MET A 40 2.18 -6.10 7.64
C MET A 40 2.03 -6.52 9.11
N THR A 41 1.38 -7.66 9.39
CA THR A 41 1.25 -8.16 10.77
C THR A 41 2.63 -8.52 11.34
N GLN A 42 3.50 -9.14 10.54
CA GLN A 42 4.89 -9.42 10.93
C GLN A 42 5.64 -8.15 11.34
N LEU A 43 5.48 -7.06 10.57
CA LEU A 43 6.08 -5.76 10.91
C LEU A 43 5.57 -5.27 12.27
N VAL A 44 4.25 -5.32 12.49
CA VAL A 44 3.61 -4.78 13.70
C VAL A 44 3.96 -5.60 14.94
N ASP A 45 3.82 -6.92 14.88
CA ASP A 45 3.85 -7.79 16.06
C ASP A 45 5.22 -8.35 16.39
N VAL A 46 6.01 -8.65 15.36
CA VAL A 46 7.25 -9.41 15.55
C VAL A 46 8.46 -8.49 15.41
N GLU A 47 8.52 -7.73 14.32
CA GLU A 47 9.70 -6.92 14.04
C GLU A 47 9.77 -5.65 14.90
N THR A 48 8.62 -5.10 15.31
CA THR A 48 8.60 -3.77 15.96
C THR A 48 7.81 -3.73 17.25
N LYS A 49 6.79 -4.57 17.43
CA LYS A 49 5.85 -4.47 18.56
C LYS A 49 5.28 -3.06 18.72
N VAL A 50 5.11 -2.33 17.61
CA VAL A 50 4.76 -0.89 17.65
C VAL A 50 3.41 -0.64 18.34
N ALA A 51 2.52 -1.62 18.38
CA ALA A 51 1.26 -1.52 19.13
C ALA A 51 1.47 -1.38 20.66
N GLU A 52 2.58 -1.89 21.20
CA GLU A 52 2.95 -1.76 22.62
C GLU A 52 3.64 -0.42 22.92
N SER A 53 3.96 0.36 21.89
CA SER A 53 4.65 1.65 22.01
C SER A 53 3.71 2.80 22.37
N ARG A 54 4.25 4.01 22.51
CA ARG A 54 3.46 5.24 22.71
C ARG A 54 2.75 5.72 21.44
N MET A 55 2.98 5.06 20.31
CA MET A 55 2.35 5.44 19.05
C MET A 55 0.82 5.38 19.16
N GLU A 56 0.15 6.44 18.76
CA GLU A 56 -1.30 6.55 18.83
C GLU A 56 -1.99 6.21 17.50
N LYS A 57 -3.24 5.74 17.59
CA LYS A 57 -4.06 5.34 16.42
C LYS A 57 -4.17 6.46 15.39
N HIS A 58 -4.30 7.71 15.85
CA HIS A 58 -4.43 8.87 14.99
C HIS A 58 -3.19 9.05 14.09
N GLN A 59 -2.00 8.66 14.53
CA GLN A 59 -0.76 8.81 13.75
C GLN A 59 -0.77 7.91 12.50
N ILE A 60 -1.25 6.66 12.64
CA ILE A 60 -1.44 5.75 11.50
C ILE A 60 -2.62 6.19 10.63
N LYS A 61 -3.70 6.71 11.23
CA LYS A 61 -4.83 7.28 10.48
C LYS A 61 -4.39 8.45 9.60
N THR A 62 -3.58 9.38 10.12
CA THR A 62 -3.05 10.51 9.36
C THR A 62 -2.14 10.05 8.24
N LEU A 63 -1.27 9.05 8.48
CA LEU A 63 -0.46 8.44 7.42
C LEU A 63 -1.33 7.87 6.29
N LEU A 64 -2.42 7.17 6.63
CA LEU A 64 -3.35 6.66 5.64
C LEU A 64 -4.04 7.80 4.88
N GLY A 65 -4.40 8.90 5.55
CA GLY A 65 -4.92 10.12 4.91
C GLY A 65 -3.96 10.66 3.84
N VAL A 66 -2.69 10.86 4.21
CA VAL A 66 -1.64 11.30 3.26
C VAL A 66 -1.56 10.36 2.05
N ALA A 67 -1.60 9.04 2.28
CA ALA A 67 -1.54 8.05 1.21
C ALA A 67 -2.75 8.08 0.27
N LEU A 68 -3.93 8.46 0.76
CA LEU A 68 -5.15 8.58 -0.05
C LEU A 68 -5.19 9.88 -0.87
N GLU A 69 -4.59 10.95 -0.36
CA GLU A 69 -4.60 12.28 -1.00
C GLU A 69 -3.48 12.48 -2.03
N THR A 70 -2.34 11.82 -1.86
CA THR A 70 -1.20 11.95 -2.80
C THR A 70 -1.26 10.97 -3.96
N SER A 71 -0.65 11.32 -5.09
CA SER A 71 -0.40 10.45 -6.23
C SER A 71 1.00 9.80 -6.22
N SER A 72 1.83 10.02 -5.19
CA SER A 72 3.21 9.55 -5.16
C SER A 72 3.57 8.82 -3.86
N VAL A 73 4.12 7.60 -3.98
CA VAL A 73 4.60 6.84 -2.82
C VAL A 73 5.81 7.51 -2.17
N GLU A 74 6.62 8.26 -2.94
CA GLU A 74 7.74 9.01 -2.38
C GLU A 74 7.28 10.09 -1.40
N VAL A 75 6.14 10.74 -1.63
CA VAL A 75 5.56 11.70 -0.67
C VAL A 75 5.18 11.00 0.64
N ILE A 76 4.60 9.81 0.55
CA ILE A 76 4.24 8.97 1.71
C ILE A 76 5.50 8.59 2.50
N LYS A 77 6.56 8.14 1.80
CA LYS A 77 7.85 7.81 2.41
C LYS A 77 8.48 9.01 3.10
N HIS A 78 8.49 10.18 2.46
CA HIS A 78 9.02 11.40 3.07
C HIS A 78 8.21 11.83 4.29
N TYR A 79 6.88 11.69 4.27
CA TYR A 79 6.07 11.92 5.46
C TYR A 79 6.51 11.00 6.61
N ILE A 80 6.70 9.70 6.37
CA ILE A 80 7.18 8.77 7.40
C ILE A 80 8.57 9.17 7.90
N LEU A 81 9.50 9.52 7.01
CA LEU A 81 10.86 9.93 7.38
C LEU A 81 10.87 11.24 8.18
N TYR A 82 10.01 12.19 7.84
CA TYR A 82 9.80 13.42 8.62
C TYR A 82 9.28 13.10 10.02
N GLN A 83 8.29 12.22 10.14
CA GLN A 83 7.80 11.78 11.45
C GLN A 83 8.90 11.09 12.26
N VAL A 84 9.73 10.25 11.63
CA VAL A 84 10.91 9.62 12.27
C VAL A 84 11.92 10.68 12.73
N GLY A 85 12.17 11.73 11.94
CA GLY A 85 13.13 12.78 12.25
C GLY A 85 12.75 13.63 13.46
N ARG A 86 11.45 13.90 13.64
CA ARG A 86 10.94 14.70 14.77
C ARG A 86 10.57 13.88 16.02
N ASP A 87 10.53 12.56 15.91
CA ASP A 87 10.12 11.69 17.01
C ASP A 87 11.24 11.49 18.04
N VAL A 88 10.84 11.35 19.30
CA VAL A 88 11.74 11.00 20.39
C VAL A 88 12.21 9.55 20.19
N ALA A 89 13.46 9.26 20.54
CA ALA A 89 14.00 7.91 20.37
C ALA A 89 13.18 6.88 21.19
N GLY A 90 12.79 5.78 20.55
CA GLY A 90 12.13 4.65 21.21
C GLY A 90 10.62 4.78 21.47
N THR A 91 9.99 5.90 21.14
CA THR A 91 8.59 6.16 21.52
C THR A 91 7.54 5.74 20.49
N ASN A 92 7.57 6.33 19.29
CA ASN A 92 6.48 6.19 18.32
C ASN A 92 7.01 5.63 16.99
N TRP A 93 7.29 6.50 16.03
CA TRP A 93 7.88 6.18 14.73
C TRP A 93 9.28 5.61 14.85
N ARG A 94 10.01 5.95 15.92
CA ARG A 94 11.33 5.40 16.21
C ARG A 94 11.30 4.13 17.05
N HIS A 95 10.14 3.72 17.56
CA HIS A 95 10.02 2.51 18.36
C HIS A 95 10.47 1.28 17.56
N ASN A 96 11.51 0.60 18.02
CA ASN A 96 12.15 -0.55 17.35
C ASN A 96 12.40 -0.35 15.84
N GLY A 97 12.65 0.91 15.43
CA GLY A 97 12.87 1.29 14.04
C GLY A 97 11.64 1.21 13.13
N PHE A 98 10.42 1.24 13.67
CA PHE A 98 9.16 1.06 12.94
C PHE A 98 9.07 1.89 11.66
N GLY A 99 9.23 3.22 11.74
CA GLY A 99 9.09 4.09 10.57
C GLY A 99 10.09 3.76 9.45
N ARG A 100 11.35 3.44 9.79
CA ARG A 100 12.36 3.04 8.80
C ARG A 100 12.06 1.66 8.19
N LYS A 101 11.58 0.71 9.00
CA LYS A 101 11.16 -0.62 8.51
C LYS A 101 9.91 -0.52 7.64
N LEU A 102 8.98 0.37 7.97
CA LEU A 102 7.80 0.66 7.16
C LEU A 102 8.21 1.21 5.78
N VAL A 103 9.13 2.18 5.71
CA VAL A 103 9.66 2.67 4.42
C VAL A 103 10.23 1.52 3.58
N LYS A 104 11.06 0.64 4.17
CA LYS A 104 11.59 -0.54 3.48
C LYS A 104 10.49 -1.50 3.03
N ALA A 105 9.42 -1.65 3.80
CA ALA A 105 8.27 -2.46 3.41
C ALA A 105 7.58 -1.85 2.18
N LEU A 106 7.42 -0.53 2.13
CA LEU A 106 6.88 0.17 0.96
C LEU A 106 7.80 0.03 -0.26
N ASP A 107 9.12 0.13 -0.12
CA ASP A 107 10.08 -0.08 -1.22
C ASP A 107 9.95 -1.49 -1.84
N ARG A 108 9.71 -2.52 -1.00
CA ARG A 108 9.47 -3.89 -1.48
C ARG A 108 8.18 -4.01 -2.30
N LEU A 109 7.16 -3.20 -1.99
CA LEU A 109 5.92 -3.17 -2.78
C LEU A 109 6.16 -2.65 -4.20
N ARG A 110 7.19 -1.83 -4.44
CA ARG A 110 7.56 -1.42 -5.82
C ARG A 110 8.01 -2.62 -6.65
N GLN A 111 8.75 -3.55 -6.04
CA GLN A 111 9.15 -4.79 -6.71
C GLN A 111 7.95 -5.71 -6.97
N ASP A 112 6.98 -5.75 -6.04
CA ASP A 112 5.71 -6.45 -6.26
C ASP A 112 4.92 -5.80 -7.42
N ALA A 113 4.88 -4.46 -7.50
CA ALA A 113 4.23 -3.71 -8.57
C ALA A 113 4.84 -4.01 -9.95
N LYS A 114 6.18 -4.01 -10.05
CA LYS A 114 6.89 -4.42 -11.29
C LYS A 114 6.53 -5.84 -11.71
N ARG A 115 6.49 -6.78 -10.76
CA ARG A 115 6.11 -8.17 -11.07
C ARG A 115 4.65 -8.29 -11.52
N ILE A 116 3.74 -7.55 -10.88
CA ILE A 116 2.31 -7.54 -11.25
C ILE A 116 2.11 -7.00 -12.66
N THR A 117 2.67 -5.82 -12.95
CA THR A 117 2.52 -5.17 -14.26
C THR A 117 3.12 -6.03 -15.37
N GLN A 118 4.33 -6.56 -15.19
CA GLN A 118 4.94 -7.50 -16.15
C GLN A 118 4.09 -8.77 -16.36
N GLN A 119 3.50 -9.31 -15.29
CA GLN A 119 2.62 -10.47 -15.40
C GLN A 119 1.36 -10.14 -16.22
N VAL A 120 0.70 -9.02 -15.92
CA VAL A 120 -0.51 -8.59 -16.64
C VAL A 120 -0.22 -8.31 -18.11
N HIS A 121 0.90 -7.66 -18.43
CA HIS A 121 1.26 -7.35 -19.81
C HIS A 121 1.52 -8.62 -20.62
N ARG A 122 2.19 -9.62 -20.03
CA ARG A 122 2.35 -10.95 -20.65
C ARG A 122 1.02 -11.67 -20.84
N GLU A 123 0.14 -11.67 -19.85
CA GLU A 123 -1.19 -12.30 -19.92
C GLU A 123 -2.07 -11.67 -21.01
N LEU A 124 -1.98 -10.35 -21.18
CA LEU A 124 -2.74 -9.57 -22.17
C LEU A 124 -2.04 -9.40 -23.52
N ARG A 125 -0.82 -9.94 -23.68
CA ARG A 125 0.03 -9.80 -24.88
C ARG A 125 0.24 -8.34 -25.30
N LEU A 126 0.52 -7.49 -24.32
CA LEU A 126 0.85 -6.08 -24.50
C LEU A 126 2.37 -5.88 -24.55
N GLU A 127 2.80 -4.70 -24.99
CA GLU A 127 4.20 -4.25 -24.84
C GLU A 127 4.60 -4.16 -23.36
N GLU A 128 5.89 -4.02 -23.05
CA GLU A 128 6.35 -3.90 -21.67
C GLU A 128 5.67 -2.73 -20.92
N PRO A 129 5.37 -2.88 -19.62
CA PRO A 129 4.77 -1.81 -18.85
C PRO A 129 5.71 -0.61 -18.75
N ASN A 130 5.15 0.59 -18.86
CA ASN A 130 5.90 1.81 -18.63
C ASN A 130 6.06 2.09 -17.11
N GLU A 131 6.92 3.04 -16.75
CA GLU A 131 7.18 3.36 -15.33
C GLU A 131 5.96 3.97 -14.64
N GLU A 132 5.11 4.72 -15.34
CA GLU A 132 3.89 5.30 -14.78
C GLU A 132 2.93 4.20 -14.29
N GLU A 133 2.73 3.14 -15.05
CA GLU A 133 1.89 1.99 -14.66
C GLU A 133 2.45 1.24 -13.45
N VAL A 134 3.78 1.16 -13.35
CA VAL A 134 4.45 0.61 -12.16
C VAL A 134 4.21 1.48 -10.95
N GLU A 135 4.35 2.80 -11.07
CA GLU A 135 4.14 3.77 -9.98
C GLU A 135 2.67 3.78 -9.53
N GLU A 136 1.70 3.75 -10.45
CA GLU A 136 0.28 3.62 -10.13
C GLU A 136 -0.02 2.32 -9.38
N THR A 137 0.54 1.20 -9.84
CA THR A 137 0.38 -0.10 -9.17
C THR A 137 1.04 -0.12 -7.79
N TRP A 138 2.20 0.53 -7.66
CA TRP A 138 2.89 0.67 -6.38
C TRP A 138 2.08 1.49 -5.38
N LEU A 139 1.43 2.56 -5.84
CA LEU A 139 0.53 3.37 -5.02
C LEU A 139 -0.70 2.57 -4.57
N LEU A 140 -1.30 1.75 -5.45
CA LEU A 140 -2.42 0.87 -5.08
C LEU A 140 -2.03 -0.13 -4.00
N LEU A 141 -0.88 -0.81 -4.15
CA LEU A 141 -0.36 -1.73 -3.15
C LEU A 141 -0.05 -1.03 -1.82
N THR A 142 0.52 0.18 -1.88
CA THR A 142 0.83 0.99 -0.71
C THR A 142 -0.43 1.37 0.06
N ARG A 143 -1.48 1.83 -0.64
CA ARG A 143 -2.77 2.16 -0.02
C ARG A 143 -3.44 0.94 0.60
N ALA A 144 -3.39 -0.21 -0.08
CA ALA A 144 -3.90 -1.47 0.48
C ALA A 144 -3.13 -1.85 1.76
N TYR A 145 -1.79 -1.82 1.71
CA TYR A 145 -0.93 -2.11 2.86
C TYR A 145 -1.24 -1.19 4.05
N LEU A 146 -1.28 0.12 3.83
CA LEU A 146 -1.54 1.11 4.88
C LEU A 146 -2.98 1.04 5.41
N GLY A 147 -3.95 0.71 4.57
CA GLY A 147 -5.33 0.47 4.98
C GLY A 147 -5.45 -0.72 5.94
N HIS A 148 -4.76 -1.83 5.63
CA HIS A 148 -4.69 -2.98 6.54
C HIS A 148 -3.88 -2.70 7.79
N LEU A 149 -2.77 -1.95 7.68
CA LEU A 149 -1.98 -1.48 8.82
C LEU A 149 -2.84 -0.67 9.79
N HIS A 150 -3.62 0.28 9.29
CA HIS A 150 -4.51 1.09 10.12
C HIS A 150 -5.53 0.23 10.88
N ARG A 151 -6.24 -0.67 10.19
CA ARG A 151 -7.22 -1.57 10.82
C ARG A 151 -6.59 -2.47 11.88
N TYR A 152 -5.45 -3.07 11.55
CA TYR A 152 -4.80 -4.03 12.43
C TYR A 152 -4.15 -3.35 13.64
N PHE A 153 -3.48 -2.22 13.43
CA PHE A 153 -2.92 -1.43 14.53
C PHE A 153 -4.01 -0.93 15.47
N TYR A 154 -5.16 -0.51 14.93
CA TYR A 154 -6.33 -0.13 15.74
C TYR A 154 -6.79 -1.30 16.61
N PHE A 155 -6.98 -2.48 16.02
CA PHE A 155 -7.35 -3.70 16.74
C PHE A 155 -6.36 -4.01 17.88
N ARG A 156 -5.05 -4.02 17.59
CA ARG A 156 -4.02 -4.31 18.61
C ARG A 156 -3.98 -3.30 19.75
N LYS A 157 -4.30 -2.04 19.47
CA LYS A 157 -4.42 -1.00 20.51
C LYS A 157 -5.66 -1.18 21.38
N GLU A 158 -6.77 -1.63 20.82
CA GLU A 158 -7.97 -1.96 21.59
C GLU A 158 -7.79 -3.22 22.43
N GLU A 159 -7.21 -4.28 21.84
CA GLU A 159 -6.94 -5.55 22.51
C GLU A 159 -6.08 -5.36 23.77
N ALA A 160 -5.07 -4.48 23.72
CA ALA A 160 -4.24 -4.15 24.88
C ALA A 160 -4.99 -3.42 26.01
N LEU A 161 -6.15 -2.82 25.71
CA LEU A 161 -6.99 -2.11 26.68
C LEU A 161 -8.10 -3.00 27.24
N TRP A 162 -8.35 -4.17 26.63
CA TRP A 162 -9.31 -5.12 27.17
C TRP A 162 -8.73 -5.66 28.48
N PRO A 163 -9.43 -5.47 29.62
CA PRO A 163 -9.06 -6.19 30.83
C PRO A 163 -9.12 -7.68 30.49
N SER A 164 -8.17 -8.47 30.97
CA SER A 164 -8.23 -9.93 30.97
C SER A 164 -9.39 -10.40 31.86
N ALA A 165 -10.62 -10.12 31.44
CA ALA A 165 -11.87 -10.59 32.02
C ALA A 165 -12.18 -11.96 31.44
N THR A 166 -11.39 -12.95 31.81
CA THR A 166 -11.68 -14.40 31.78
C THR A 166 -10.47 -15.16 32.33
N SER A 167 -10.18 -14.93 33.60
CA SER A 167 -9.49 -15.90 34.45
C SER A 167 -10.38 -16.10 35.67
N GLY A 168 -11.42 -16.91 35.45
CA GLY A 168 -12.35 -17.44 36.44
C GLY A 168 -12.70 -18.85 36.01
#